data_AF-A0A971ZEI1-F1
#
_entry.id   AF-A0A971ZEI1-F1
#
_cell.length_a   1.000
_cell.length_b   1.000
_cell.length_c   1.000
_cell.angle_alpha   90.00
_cell.angle_beta   90.00
_cell.angle_gamma   90.00
#
_symmetry.space_group_name_H-M   'P 1'
#
loop_
_entity.id
_entity.type
_entity.pdbx_description
1 polymer ?
#
loop_
_entity_poly.entity_id
_entity_poly.type
_entity_poly.pdbx_seq_one_letter_code
_entity_poly.pdbx_strand_id
1 'polypeptide(L)'
;TSDVKPSDILPKRRKRNYQRVALNELPQLLRDIDNYIGNEVTVLAIRMMAYTFVRTGELIGARWEEFDLQSRRWNIPADRMKMDRPHIVPLAEQVISILNEMKRYDNGSGFVFPADTYGKGKHMSNNTILYALYRMGYRGRMTGHGFRGIASTALHEQDFNHNHIEAQLAHIEGDGETSGAYNYAEYLPQRTKMMQAWADYLDAIKKENIIPFPAKTA
;
A
#
# COMPACT_ATOMS: atom_id res chain seq x y z
N THR A 1 -24.74 -39.46 5.74
CA THR A 1 -25.34 -38.27 6.38
C THR A 1 -24.41 -37.13 6.08
N SER A 2 -24.83 -36.16 5.28
CA SER A 2 -23.95 -35.10 4.79
C SER A 2 -23.62 -34.14 5.94
N ASP A 3 -22.36 -34.05 6.34
CA ASP A 3 -21.88 -33.12 7.37
C ASP A 3 -22.01 -31.68 6.88
N VAL A 4 -23.06 -31.00 7.35
CA VAL A 4 -23.26 -29.56 7.13
C VAL A 4 -22.16 -28.81 7.89
N LYS A 5 -21.32 -28.06 7.18
CA LYS A 5 -20.27 -27.27 7.82
C LYS A 5 -20.88 -26.01 8.43
N PRO A 6 -20.37 -25.49 9.56
CA PRO A 6 -20.87 -24.24 10.15
C PRO A 6 -20.87 -23.04 9.18
N SER A 7 -19.99 -23.06 8.16
CA SER A 7 -19.93 -22.08 7.07
C SER A 7 -21.17 -22.06 6.17
N ASP A 8 -21.94 -23.14 6.14
CA ASP A 8 -23.11 -23.33 5.27
C ASP A 8 -24.38 -22.73 5.91
N ILE A 9 -24.34 -22.48 7.23
CA ILE A 9 -25.45 -21.94 8.03
C ILE A 9 -25.27 -20.44 8.28
N LEU A 10 -24.02 -19.97 8.35
CA LEU A 10 -23.73 -18.56 8.60
C LEU A 10 -23.86 -17.73 7.31
N PRO A 11 -24.64 -16.63 7.30
CA PRO A 11 -24.72 -15.77 6.13
C PRO A 11 -23.31 -15.26 5.78
N LYS A 12 -22.89 -15.44 4.52
CA LYS A 12 -21.63 -14.89 4.02
C LYS A 12 -21.60 -13.40 4.35
N ARG A 13 -20.70 -13.02 5.26
CA ARG A 13 -20.53 -11.62 5.67
C ARG A 13 -20.24 -10.80 4.41
N ARG A 14 -21.14 -9.89 4.04
CA ARG A 14 -20.92 -8.99 2.89
C ARG A 14 -19.59 -8.26 3.11
N LYS A 15 -18.63 -8.45 2.20
CA LYS A 15 -17.38 -7.68 2.19
C LYS A 15 -17.77 -6.20 2.08
N ARG A 16 -17.58 -5.44 3.15
CA ARG A 16 -17.63 -3.98 3.09
C ARG A 16 -16.26 -3.50 2.66
N ASN A 17 -16.22 -2.65 1.64
CA ASN A 17 -14.98 -1.98 1.25
C ASN A 17 -14.48 -1.12 2.42
N TYR A 18 -13.17 -1.04 2.58
CA TYR A 18 -12.58 -0.13 3.56
C TYR A 18 -12.92 1.32 3.21
N GLN A 19 -13.12 2.14 4.25
CA GLN A 19 -13.39 3.56 4.10
C GLN A 19 -12.21 4.24 3.40
N ARG A 20 -12.54 4.98 2.34
CA ARG A 20 -11.61 5.77 1.54
C ARG A 20 -12.33 7.03 1.06
N VAL A 21 -11.57 8.11 0.93
CA VAL A 21 -12.06 9.34 0.32
C VAL A 21 -12.33 9.11 -1.18
N ALA A 22 -13.14 9.96 -1.79
CA ALA A 22 -13.32 9.94 -3.24
C ALA A 22 -12.05 10.45 -3.96
N LEU A 23 -11.88 10.09 -5.24
CA LEU A 23 -10.67 10.46 -6.00
C LEU A 23 -10.48 11.98 -6.12
N ASN A 24 -11.56 12.75 -6.18
CA ASN A 24 -11.50 14.22 -6.20
C ASN A 24 -11.01 14.83 -4.87
N GLU A 25 -11.06 14.10 -3.76
CA GLU A 25 -10.54 14.52 -2.46
C GLU A 25 -9.07 14.11 -2.24
N LEU A 26 -8.55 13.20 -3.07
CA LEU A 26 -7.17 12.70 -2.97
C LEU A 26 -6.12 13.82 -2.99
N PRO A 27 -6.19 14.86 -3.85
CA PRO A 27 -5.23 15.97 -3.81
C PRO A 27 -5.15 16.65 -2.44
N GLN A 28 -6.31 16.86 -1.81
CA GLN A 28 -6.36 17.48 -0.48
C GLN A 28 -5.81 16.56 0.60
N LEU A 29 -6.14 15.28 0.57
CA LEU A 29 -5.58 14.29 1.48
C LEU A 29 -4.05 14.26 1.43
N LEU A 30 -3.46 14.28 0.23
CA LEU A 30 -2.00 14.28 0.06
C LEU A 30 -1.36 15.55 0.65
N ARG A 31 -2.00 16.71 0.48
CA ARG A 31 -1.54 17.97 1.10
C ARG A 31 -1.68 17.94 2.62
N ASP A 32 -2.75 17.39 3.15
CA ASP A 32 -2.94 17.28 4.60
C ASP A 32 -1.91 16.33 5.23
N ILE A 33 -1.52 15.26 4.52
CA ILE A 33 -0.43 14.37 4.93
C ILE A 33 0.90 15.13 4.98
N ASP A 34 1.20 15.93 3.96
CA ASP A 34 2.44 16.71 3.89
C ASP A 34 2.53 17.80 4.98
N ASN A 35 1.39 18.35 5.39
CA ASN A 35 1.30 19.38 6.41
C ASN A 35 0.94 18.83 7.81
N TYR A 36 0.89 17.51 7.98
CA TYR A 36 0.51 16.91 9.24
C TYR A 36 1.56 17.19 10.33
N ILE A 37 1.15 17.98 11.33
CA ILE A 37 1.99 18.30 12.49
C ILE A 37 1.95 17.12 13.46
N GLY A 38 2.90 16.19 13.31
CA GLY A 38 3.06 15.05 14.18
C GLY A 38 4.42 14.37 13.98
N ASN A 39 4.52 13.10 14.36
CA ASN A 39 5.76 12.32 14.18
C ASN A 39 6.11 12.16 12.68
N GLU A 40 7.32 12.56 12.30
CA GLU A 40 7.81 12.52 10.92
C GLU A 40 7.86 11.10 10.34
N VAL A 41 8.24 10.10 11.14
CA VAL A 41 8.20 8.68 10.75
C VAL A 41 6.78 8.26 10.37
N THR A 42 5.76 8.80 11.04
CA THR A 42 4.36 8.54 10.68
C THR A 42 3.99 9.18 9.35
N VAL A 43 4.43 10.42 9.08
CA VAL A 43 4.21 11.07 7.79
C VAL A 43 4.85 10.27 6.66
N LEU A 44 6.11 9.87 6.83
CA LEU A 44 6.86 9.07 5.86
C LEU A 44 6.21 7.70 5.61
N ALA A 45 5.69 7.05 6.65
CA ALA A 45 4.93 5.81 6.51
C ALA A 45 3.66 6.02 5.68
N ILE A 46 2.89 7.09 5.94
CA ILE A 46 1.66 7.35 5.19
C ILE A 46 1.97 7.69 3.73
N ARG A 47 3.01 8.49 3.46
CA ARG A 47 3.48 8.77 2.09
C ARG A 47 3.86 7.47 1.37
N MET A 48 4.68 6.63 1.99
CA MET A 48 5.07 5.35 1.40
C MET A 48 3.85 4.44 1.17
N MET A 49 2.87 4.46 2.06
CA MET A 49 1.59 3.75 1.87
C MET A 49 0.81 4.27 0.67
N ALA A 50 0.78 5.57 0.43
CA ALA A 50 0.11 6.16 -0.74
C ALA A 50 0.79 5.73 -2.05
N TYR A 51 2.12 5.79 -2.11
CA TYR A 51 2.89 5.42 -3.30
C TYR A 51 2.88 3.92 -3.59
N THR A 52 2.97 3.08 -2.55
CA THR A 52 3.11 1.61 -2.73
C THR A 52 1.79 0.86 -2.64
N PHE A 53 0.81 1.43 -1.94
CA PHE A 53 -0.48 0.84 -1.62
C PHE A 53 -0.39 -0.63 -1.17
N VAL A 54 0.64 -0.99 -0.43
CA VAL A 54 0.72 -2.27 0.28
C VAL A 54 -0.29 -2.31 1.44
N ARG A 55 -0.50 -3.48 2.03
CA ARG A 55 -1.33 -3.59 3.24
C ARG A 55 -0.60 -2.91 4.41
N THR A 56 -1.37 -2.41 5.38
CA THR A 56 -0.80 -1.72 6.54
C THR A 56 0.20 -2.58 7.32
N GLY A 57 -0.11 -3.86 7.54
CA GLY A 57 0.80 -4.79 8.21
C GLY A 57 2.08 -5.08 7.42
N GLU A 58 2.01 -5.09 6.09
CA GLU A 58 3.17 -5.25 5.20
C GLU A 58 4.10 -4.03 5.34
N LEU A 59 3.55 -2.82 5.34
CA LEU A 59 4.34 -1.59 5.51
C LEU A 59 4.98 -1.48 6.89
N ILE A 60 4.20 -1.51 7.96
CA ILE A 60 4.75 -1.22 9.29
C ILE A 60 5.78 -2.27 9.70
N GLY A 61 5.61 -3.53 9.32
CA GLY A 61 6.56 -4.60 9.63
C GLY A 61 7.71 -4.72 8.64
N ALA A 62 7.85 -3.80 7.66
CA ALA A 62 8.89 -3.86 6.64
C ALA A 62 10.29 -3.88 7.27
N ARG A 63 11.13 -4.81 6.82
CA ARG A 63 12.52 -4.95 7.29
C ARG A 63 13.48 -4.40 6.25
N TRP A 64 14.60 -3.82 6.69
CA TRP A 64 15.60 -3.28 5.77
C TRP A 64 16.14 -4.33 4.78
N GLU A 65 16.28 -5.59 5.22
CA GLU A 65 16.75 -6.71 4.39
C GLU A 65 15.80 -7.10 3.25
N GLU A 66 14.53 -6.69 3.30
CA GLU A 66 13.56 -6.94 2.23
C GLU A 66 13.75 -6.00 1.03
N PHE A 67 14.50 -4.90 1.20
CA PHE A 67 14.68 -3.89 0.17
C PHE A 67 15.99 -4.10 -0.59
N ASP A 68 15.88 -4.39 -1.88
CA ASP A 68 16.98 -4.29 -2.82
C ASP A 68 16.88 -2.94 -3.56
N LEU A 69 17.60 -1.95 -3.04
CA LEU A 69 17.62 -0.60 -3.63
C LEU A 69 18.35 -0.54 -4.97
N GLN A 70 19.24 -1.51 -5.25
CA GLN A 70 19.95 -1.56 -6.54
C GLN A 70 19.01 -2.00 -7.65
N SER A 71 18.26 -3.08 -7.42
CA SER A 71 17.24 -3.54 -8.37
C SER A 71 15.91 -2.79 -8.26
N ARG A 72 15.80 -1.87 -7.28
CA ARG A 72 14.63 -1.05 -6.98
C ARG A 72 13.39 -1.89 -6.67
N ARG A 73 13.55 -2.86 -5.79
CA ARG A 73 12.52 -3.82 -5.40
C ARG A 73 12.40 -3.94 -3.89
N TRP A 74 11.18 -4.13 -3.44
CA TRP A 74 10.88 -4.60 -2.10
C TRP A 74 10.30 -6.01 -2.19
N ASN A 75 11.04 -6.99 -1.66
CA ASN A 75 10.72 -8.40 -1.70
C ASN A 75 10.10 -8.82 -0.38
N ILE A 76 8.77 -8.79 -0.29
CA ILE A 76 8.04 -9.20 0.92
C ILE A 76 7.98 -10.73 0.94
N PRO A 77 8.51 -11.40 1.98
CA PRO A 77 8.55 -12.85 2.05
C PRO A 77 7.16 -13.45 2.33
N ALA A 78 7.01 -14.74 2.02
CA ALA A 78 5.75 -15.46 2.08
C ALA A 78 5.09 -15.42 3.47
N ASP A 79 5.88 -15.60 4.52
CA ASP A 79 5.46 -15.62 5.93
C ASP A 79 4.87 -14.29 6.42
N ARG A 80 5.15 -13.19 5.70
CA ARG A 80 4.57 -11.86 5.96
C ARG A 80 3.32 -11.57 5.12
N MET A 81 3.02 -12.42 4.15
CA MET A 81 1.94 -12.21 3.18
C MET A 81 0.71 -12.99 3.57
N LYS A 82 -0.47 -12.36 3.42
CA LYS A 82 -1.76 -12.96 3.79
C LYS A 82 -2.07 -14.30 3.09
N MET A 83 -1.51 -14.51 1.89
CA MET A 83 -1.76 -15.69 1.07
C MET A 83 -0.56 -16.66 1.05
N ASP A 84 0.39 -16.51 1.99
CA ASP A 84 1.62 -17.31 2.11
C ASP A 84 2.41 -17.41 0.78
N ARG A 85 2.44 -16.29 0.04
CA ARG A 85 3.14 -16.15 -1.24
C ARG A 85 4.01 -14.91 -1.23
N PRO A 86 5.30 -15.01 -1.62
CA PRO A 86 6.16 -13.85 -1.77
C PRO A 86 5.55 -12.80 -2.70
N HIS A 87 5.82 -11.52 -2.40
CA HIS A 87 5.35 -10.41 -3.19
C HIS A 87 6.49 -9.42 -3.47
N ILE A 88 6.74 -9.16 -4.75
CA ILE A 88 7.73 -8.18 -5.17
C ILE A 88 7.01 -6.87 -5.49
N VAL A 89 7.36 -5.78 -4.81
CA VAL A 89 6.85 -4.42 -5.04
C VAL A 89 7.94 -3.59 -5.74
N PRO A 90 7.73 -3.12 -6.98
CA PRO A 90 8.63 -2.16 -7.63
C PRO A 90 8.68 -0.84 -6.87
N LEU A 91 9.87 -0.25 -6.79
CA LEU A 91 10.10 1.01 -6.07
C LEU A 91 10.21 2.19 -7.04
N ALA A 92 9.22 3.09 -6.96
CA ALA A 92 9.28 4.40 -7.57
C ALA A 92 10.36 5.28 -6.89
N GLU A 93 10.81 6.33 -7.57
CA GLU A 93 11.86 7.23 -7.07
C GLU A 93 11.49 7.89 -5.73
N GLN A 94 10.22 8.28 -5.60
CA GLN A 94 9.63 8.83 -4.39
C GLN A 94 9.76 7.89 -3.20
N VAL A 95 9.54 6.58 -3.42
CA VAL A 95 9.66 5.57 -2.37
C VAL A 95 11.12 5.38 -1.96
N ILE A 96 12.05 5.40 -2.92
CA ILE A 96 13.49 5.33 -2.63
C ILE A 96 13.95 6.55 -1.84
N SER A 97 13.44 7.74 -2.16
CA SER A 97 13.70 8.96 -1.40
C SER A 97 13.26 8.81 0.06
N ILE A 98 12.03 8.33 0.28
CA ILE A 98 11.52 8.04 1.63
C ILE A 98 12.39 7.01 2.36
N LEU A 99 12.79 5.92 1.69
CA LEU A 99 13.65 4.90 2.30
C LEU A 99 15.03 5.46 2.70
N ASN A 100 15.61 6.34 1.89
CA ASN A 100 16.86 7.01 2.24
C ASN A 100 16.68 7.97 3.43
N GLU A 101 15.55 8.67 3.50
CA GLU A 101 15.20 9.53 4.62
C GLU A 101 15.00 8.73 5.92
N MET A 102 14.34 7.57 5.82
CA MET A 102 14.08 6.66 6.94
C MET A 102 15.35 6.11 7.59
N LYS A 103 16.50 6.10 6.90
CA LYS A 103 17.78 5.69 7.50
C LYS A 103 18.17 6.55 8.70
N ARG A 104 17.75 7.82 8.76
CA ARG A 104 18.00 8.72 9.91
C ARG A 104 17.26 8.29 11.18
N TYR A 105 16.20 7.50 11.02
CA TYR A 105 15.34 7.01 12.09
C TYR A 105 15.64 5.56 12.47
N ASP A 106 16.63 4.93 11.85
CA ASP A 106 17.03 3.58 12.22
C ASP A 106 17.57 3.56 13.65
N ASN A 107 16.98 2.70 14.47
CA ASN A 107 17.32 2.52 15.88
C ASN A 107 17.91 1.13 16.17
N GLY A 108 18.30 0.39 15.13
CA GLY A 108 18.88 -0.95 15.25
C GLY A 108 17.85 -2.06 15.50
N SER A 109 16.55 -1.78 15.41
CA SER A 109 15.50 -2.80 15.50
C SER A 109 15.37 -3.68 14.24
N GLY A 110 15.99 -3.25 13.13
CA GLY A 110 15.91 -3.91 11.81
C GLY A 110 14.65 -3.57 11.01
N PHE A 111 13.68 -2.85 11.61
CA PHE A 111 12.48 -2.38 10.92
C PHE A 111 12.71 -1.03 10.26
N VAL A 112 12.12 -0.84 9.07
CA VAL A 112 12.11 0.46 8.39
C VAL A 112 11.30 1.48 9.17
N PHE A 113 10.17 1.06 9.76
CA PHE A 113 9.32 1.89 10.60
C PHE A 113 9.35 1.40 12.05
N PRO A 114 10.36 1.80 12.85
CA PRO A 114 10.47 1.38 14.24
C PRO A 114 9.36 1.95 15.13
N ALA A 115 9.12 1.33 16.28
CA ALA A 115 8.26 1.89 17.31
C ALA A 115 8.89 3.13 17.98
N ASP A 116 8.07 4.12 18.32
CA ASP A 116 8.49 5.37 18.98
C ASP A 116 9.05 5.16 20.39
N THR A 117 8.64 4.08 21.08
CA THR A 117 9.13 3.77 22.43
C THR A 117 10.36 2.87 22.34
N TYR A 118 11.38 3.16 23.15
CA TYR A 118 12.57 2.33 23.33
C TYR A 118 12.19 0.93 23.88
N GLY A 119 11.73 0.06 22.99
CA GLY A 119 11.47 -1.35 23.22
C GLY A 119 12.07 -2.09 22.04
N LYS A 120 13.21 -2.76 22.26
CA LYS A 120 13.96 -3.47 21.23
C LYS A 120 13.03 -4.42 20.45
N GLY A 121 13.10 -4.36 19.12
CA GLY A 121 12.46 -5.33 18.23
C GLY A 121 10.96 -5.13 17.96
N LYS A 122 10.41 -3.92 18.14
CA LYS A 122 9.03 -3.61 17.73
C LYS A 122 9.00 -2.57 16.61
N HIS A 123 8.12 -2.81 15.64
CA HIS A 123 7.78 -1.86 14.60
C HIS A 123 6.64 -0.92 15.03
N MET A 124 6.37 0.10 14.23
CA MET A 124 5.23 1.00 14.35
C MET A 124 3.92 0.23 14.60
N SER A 125 3.07 0.74 15.48
CA SER A 125 1.78 0.13 15.80
C SER A 125 0.81 0.17 14.60
N ASN A 126 -0.02 -0.87 14.48
CA ASN A 126 -1.10 -0.95 13.48
C ASN A 126 -2.01 0.28 13.46
N ASN A 127 -2.19 0.94 14.61
CA ASN A 127 -3.11 2.08 14.76
C ASN A 127 -2.46 3.43 14.48
N THR A 128 -1.12 3.53 14.36
CA THR A 128 -0.41 4.80 14.23
C THR A 128 -0.87 5.58 13.00
N ILE A 129 -0.87 4.92 11.83
CA ILE A 129 -1.35 5.50 10.56
C ILE A 129 -2.83 5.87 10.64
N LEU A 130 -3.66 4.99 11.18
CA LEU A 130 -5.10 5.21 11.29
C LEU A 130 -5.42 6.45 12.13
N TYR A 131 -4.78 6.58 13.30
CA TYR A 131 -5.01 7.70 14.20
C TYR A 131 -4.40 9.01 13.69
N ALA A 132 -3.31 8.96 12.92
CA ALA A 132 -2.82 10.14 12.21
C ALA A 132 -3.86 10.65 11.21
N LEU A 133 -4.43 9.77 10.38
CA LEU A 133 -5.52 10.12 9.47
C LEU A 133 -6.75 10.68 10.21
N TYR A 134 -7.05 10.15 11.40
CA TYR A 134 -8.15 10.68 12.21
C TYR A 134 -7.88 12.10 12.70
N ARG A 135 -6.66 12.38 13.15
CA ARG A 135 -6.23 13.72 13.57
C ARG A 135 -6.19 14.71 12.42
N MET A 136 -5.97 14.24 11.20
CA MET A 136 -6.13 15.03 9.96
C MET A 136 -7.60 15.25 9.55
N GLY A 137 -8.59 14.78 10.32
CA GLY A 137 -10.02 14.98 10.02
C GLY A 137 -10.67 13.88 9.17
N TYR A 138 -9.95 12.80 8.86
CA TYR A 138 -10.47 11.71 8.01
C TYR A 138 -11.07 10.54 8.81
N ARG A 139 -11.48 10.77 10.06
CA ARG A 139 -12.10 9.72 10.89
C ARG A 139 -13.37 9.18 10.23
N GLY A 140 -13.42 7.87 10.05
CA GLY A 140 -14.53 7.18 9.38
C GLY A 140 -14.57 7.36 7.86
N ARG A 141 -13.65 8.13 7.28
CA ARG A 141 -13.59 8.46 5.84
C ARG A 141 -12.34 7.90 5.17
N MET A 142 -11.24 7.77 5.89
CA MET A 142 -9.99 7.19 5.39
C MET A 142 -9.39 6.22 6.39
N THR A 143 -8.70 5.21 5.87
CA THR A 143 -7.86 4.27 6.62
C THR A 143 -6.59 4.01 5.82
N GLY A 144 -5.55 3.42 6.42
CA GLY A 144 -4.36 3.01 5.67
C GLY A 144 -4.70 2.07 4.50
N HIS A 145 -5.60 1.10 4.72
CA HIS A 145 -6.08 0.23 3.65
C HIS A 145 -6.88 0.98 2.57
N GLY A 146 -7.39 2.18 2.86
CA GLY A 146 -8.11 3.03 1.90
C GLY A 146 -7.27 3.37 0.67
N PHE A 147 -5.95 3.54 0.82
CA PHE A 147 -5.03 3.81 -0.29
C PHE A 147 -5.06 2.73 -1.37
N ARG A 148 -5.27 1.46 -0.98
CA ARG A 148 -5.40 0.33 -1.92
C ARG A 148 -6.60 0.47 -2.84
N GLY A 149 -7.74 0.85 -2.25
CA GLY A 149 -8.97 1.06 -3.03
C GLY A 149 -8.86 2.28 -3.93
N ILE A 150 -8.21 3.35 -3.46
CA ILE A 150 -7.92 4.54 -4.25
C ILE A 150 -7.04 4.19 -5.44
N ALA A 151 -5.88 3.56 -5.22
CA ALA A 151 -4.95 3.19 -6.27
C ALA A 151 -5.59 2.24 -7.29
N SER A 152 -6.29 1.20 -6.84
CA SER A 152 -7.02 0.28 -7.73
C SER A 152 -8.00 1.02 -8.64
N THR A 153 -8.81 1.94 -8.08
CA THR A 153 -9.80 2.69 -8.85
C THR A 153 -9.12 3.63 -9.84
N ALA A 154 -8.16 4.44 -9.37
CA ALA A 154 -7.48 5.43 -10.20
C ALA A 154 -6.64 4.80 -11.32
N LEU A 155 -5.95 3.69 -11.06
CA LEU A 155 -5.17 2.98 -12.07
C LEU A 155 -6.07 2.35 -13.14
N HIS A 156 -7.25 1.86 -12.76
CA HIS A 156 -8.23 1.38 -13.72
C HIS A 156 -8.81 2.51 -14.59
N GLU A 157 -9.05 3.68 -14.02
CA GLU A 157 -9.49 4.86 -14.78
C GLU A 157 -8.41 5.41 -15.73
N GLN A 158 -7.14 5.05 -15.50
CA GLN A 158 -6.00 5.36 -16.38
C GLN A 158 -5.70 4.25 -17.40
N ASP A 159 -6.62 3.30 -17.58
CA ASP A 159 -6.51 2.18 -18.52
C ASP A 159 -5.26 1.30 -18.32
N PHE A 160 -4.67 1.29 -17.12
CA PHE A 160 -3.66 0.29 -16.79
C PHE A 160 -4.27 -1.11 -16.83
N ASN A 161 -3.49 -2.06 -17.35
CA ASN A 161 -3.95 -3.43 -17.50
C ASN A 161 -4.36 -4.02 -16.14
N HIS A 162 -5.57 -4.60 -16.10
CA HIS A 162 -6.16 -5.19 -14.89
C HIS A 162 -5.21 -6.19 -14.20
N ASN A 163 -4.56 -7.07 -14.96
CA ASN A 163 -3.68 -8.09 -14.37
C ASN A 163 -2.45 -7.47 -13.70
N HIS A 164 -1.95 -6.33 -14.20
CA HIS A 164 -0.83 -5.63 -13.56
C HIS A 164 -1.26 -5.02 -12.23
N ILE A 165 -2.47 -4.46 -12.16
CA ILE A 165 -3.06 -3.89 -10.94
C ILE A 165 -3.28 -4.98 -9.90
N GLU A 166 -3.92 -6.09 -10.28
CA GLU A 166 -4.18 -7.22 -9.37
C GLU A 166 -2.89 -7.93 -8.94
N ALA A 167 -1.90 -8.05 -9.82
CA ALA A 167 -0.55 -8.51 -9.45
C ALA A 167 0.06 -7.63 -8.36
N GLN A 168 -0.01 -6.31 -8.54
CA GLN A 168 0.54 -5.34 -7.60
C GLN A 168 -0.22 -5.31 -6.26
N LEU A 169 -1.52 -5.60 -6.27
CA LEU A 169 -2.30 -5.77 -5.05
C LEU A 169 -2.07 -7.13 -4.38
N ALA A 170 -1.25 -8.02 -4.95
CA ALA A 170 -1.14 -9.40 -4.51
C ALA A 170 -2.52 -10.06 -4.39
N HIS A 171 -3.34 -9.87 -5.43
CA HIS A 171 -4.68 -10.44 -5.58
C HIS A 171 -4.73 -11.58 -6.58
N ILE A 172 -3.68 -11.82 -7.37
CA ILE A 172 -3.67 -12.94 -8.32
C ILE A 172 -3.97 -14.24 -7.57
N GLU A 173 -5.15 -14.77 -7.85
CA GLU A 173 -5.60 -16.08 -7.41
C GLU A 173 -4.92 -17.10 -8.32
N GLY A 174 -4.29 -18.09 -7.71
CA GLY A 174 -3.77 -19.26 -8.39
C GLY A 174 -3.90 -20.41 -7.42
N ASP A 175 -4.29 -21.58 -7.89
CA ASP A 175 -4.42 -22.76 -7.04
C ASP A 175 -3.01 -23.14 -6.60
N GLY A 176 -2.77 -23.16 -5.29
CA GLY A 176 -1.43 -23.36 -4.70
C GLY A 176 -0.75 -24.68 -5.07
N GLU A 177 -1.40 -25.55 -5.85
CA GLU A 177 -0.91 -26.86 -6.27
C GLU A 177 -0.60 -26.98 -7.77
N THR A 178 -1.14 -26.14 -8.66
CA THR A 178 -1.10 -26.44 -10.12
C THR A 178 -0.70 -25.28 -11.04
N SER A 179 -0.60 -24.05 -10.53
CA SER A 179 -0.09 -22.92 -11.33
C SER A 179 1.18 -22.33 -10.71
N GLY A 180 2.27 -23.07 -10.87
CA GLY A 180 3.63 -22.57 -10.88
C GLY A 180 4.14 -21.90 -9.60
N ALA A 181 5.01 -22.59 -8.89
CA ALA A 181 5.97 -22.03 -7.93
C ALA A 181 6.97 -21.00 -8.55
N TYR A 182 6.63 -20.33 -9.66
CA TYR A 182 7.59 -19.65 -10.55
C TYR A 182 7.12 -18.35 -11.23
N ASN A 183 6.18 -17.57 -10.67
CA ASN A 183 5.95 -16.22 -11.22
C ASN A 183 5.69 -15.10 -10.19
N TYR A 184 6.46 -15.04 -9.10
CA TYR A 184 6.41 -13.91 -8.15
C TYR A 184 6.81 -12.56 -8.78
N ALA A 185 7.47 -12.60 -9.94
CA ALA A 185 7.86 -11.46 -10.76
C ALA A 185 6.90 -11.18 -11.93
N GLU A 186 5.66 -11.67 -11.86
CA GLU A 186 4.71 -11.50 -12.97
C GLU A 186 4.50 -10.02 -13.29
N TYR A 187 4.58 -9.69 -14.57
CA TYR A 187 4.47 -8.35 -15.14
C TYR A 187 5.44 -7.32 -14.52
N LEU A 188 6.57 -7.74 -13.94
CA LEU A 188 7.44 -6.83 -13.19
C LEU A 188 7.89 -5.60 -14.01
N PRO A 189 8.33 -5.73 -15.29
CA PRO A 189 8.66 -4.55 -16.10
C PRO A 189 7.50 -3.57 -16.28
N GLN A 190 6.28 -4.09 -16.48
CA GLN A 190 5.07 -3.29 -16.67
C GLN A 190 4.61 -2.65 -15.36
N ARG A 191 4.66 -3.39 -14.27
CA ARG A 191 4.37 -2.89 -12.92
C ARG A 191 5.38 -1.84 -12.49
N THR A 192 6.66 -1.96 -12.83
CA THR A 192 7.66 -0.91 -12.56
C THR A 192 7.27 0.41 -13.24
N LYS A 193 6.87 0.37 -14.52
CA LYS A 193 6.37 1.57 -15.22
C LYS A 193 5.10 2.12 -14.58
N MET A 194 4.15 1.25 -14.22
CA MET A 194 2.90 1.62 -13.57
C MET A 194 3.14 2.27 -12.19
N MET A 195 4.01 1.70 -11.36
CA MET A 195 4.31 2.22 -10.02
C MET A 195 5.01 3.57 -10.08
N GLN A 196 5.89 3.80 -11.07
CA GLN A 196 6.49 5.12 -11.28
C GLN A 196 5.44 6.14 -11.74
N ALA A 197 4.65 5.80 -12.77
CA ALA A 197 3.59 6.67 -13.27
C ALA A 197 2.55 7.02 -12.18
N TRP A 198 2.20 6.05 -11.32
CA TRP A 198 1.34 6.28 -10.16
C TRP A 198 1.95 7.29 -9.19
N ALA A 199 3.22 7.14 -8.86
CA ALA A 199 3.89 8.06 -7.94
C ALA A 199 4.00 9.48 -8.51
N ASP A 200 4.32 9.59 -9.79
CA ASP A 200 4.39 10.88 -10.50
C ASP A 200 3.02 11.56 -10.57
N TYR A 201 1.96 10.78 -10.81
CA TYR A 201 0.57 11.26 -10.77
C TYR A 201 0.20 11.83 -9.41
N LEU A 202 0.51 11.12 -8.31
CA LEU A 202 0.24 11.60 -6.95
C LEU A 202 0.95 12.93 -6.67
N ASP A 203 2.21 13.08 -7.09
CA ASP A 203 2.96 14.32 -6.92
C ASP A 203 2.38 15.47 -7.77
N ALA A 204 1.93 15.18 -9.00
CA ALA A 204 1.33 16.17 -9.90
C ALA A 204 0.02 16.73 -9.34
N ILE A 205 -0.93 15.85 -8.95
CA ILE A 205 -2.23 16.30 -8.42
C ILE A 205 -2.09 17.04 -7.09
N LYS A 206 -1.06 16.70 -6.30
CA LYS A 206 -0.75 17.38 -5.04
C LYS A 206 -0.33 18.84 -5.27
N LYS A 207 0.49 19.11 -6.28
CA LYS A 207 1.06 20.44 -6.59
C LYS A 207 0.06 21.37 -7.25
N GLU A 208 -0.61 20.92 -8.30
CA GLU A 208 -1.25 21.85 -9.24
C GLU A 208 -2.78 21.94 -9.08
N ASN A 209 -3.37 21.26 -8.09
CA ASN A 209 -4.83 21.16 -7.97
C ASN A 209 -5.48 20.76 -9.31
N ILE A 210 -4.76 19.99 -10.13
CA ILE A 210 -5.21 19.55 -11.45
C ILE A 210 -6.43 18.66 -11.22
N ILE A 211 -7.58 19.18 -11.61
CA ILE A 211 -8.72 18.36 -12.00
C ILE A 211 -8.80 18.55 -13.52
N PRO A 212 -8.43 17.52 -14.28
CA PRO A 212 -9.51 16.82 -14.97
C PRO A 212 -9.34 15.29 -14.95
N PHE A 213 -10.45 14.60 -14.69
CA PHE A 213 -10.68 13.32 -15.36
C PHE A 213 -11.71 13.59 -16.46
N PRO A 214 -11.47 13.15 -17.71
CA PRO A 214 -12.54 13.10 -18.69
C PRO A 214 -13.59 12.13 -18.14
N ALA A 215 -14.82 12.61 -17.99
CA ALA A 215 -15.96 11.73 -17.85
C ALA A 215 -15.92 10.74 -19.01
N LYS A 216 -16.24 9.47 -18.76
CA LYS A 216 -16.55 8.52 -19.84
C LYS A 216 -17.55 9.21 -20.75
N THR A 217 -17.13 9.58 -21.96
CA THR A 217 -18.06 9.82 -23.05
C THR A 217 -18.77 8.50 -23.25
N ALA A 218 -20.07 8.50 -22.97
CA ALA A 218 -20.97 7.38 -23.25
C ALA A 218 -21.03 7.11 -24.76
#